data_AF-A0A2K3KKV8-F1
#
_entry.id   AF-A0A2K3KKV8-F1
#
_cell.length_a   1.000
_cell.length_b   1.000
_cell.length_c   1.000
_cell.angle_alpha   90.00
_cell.angle_beta   90.00
_cell.angle_gamma   90.00
#
_symmetry.space_group_name_H-M   'P 1'
#
loop_
_entity.id
_entity.type
_entity.pdbx_description
1 polymer ?
#
loop_
_entity_poly.entity_id
_entity_poly.type
_entity_poly.pdbx_seq_one_letter_code
_entity_poly.pdbx_strand_id
1 'polypeptide(L)' 'MWVRKGVISIIDLSNDYYLVAFTHEDDQYAALMDGPWFIYDHYLTVKEWSPNFHPASDTIKEVAVWVRISGLP' A
#
# COMPACT_ATOMS: atom_id res chain seq x y z
N MET A 1 -6.25 -0.28 16.28
CA MET A 1 -5.54 -1.36 15.56
C MET A 1 -6.49 -1.85 14.48
N TRP A 2 -6.10 -1.81 13.21
CA TRP A 2 -6.95 -2.20 12.09
C TRP A 2 -7.43 -3.65 12.25
N VAL A 3 -8.74 -3.85 12.16
CA VAL A 3 -9.37 -5.17 12.19
C VAL A 3 -9.93 -5.42 10.80
N ARG A 4 -9.38 -6.42 10.12
CA ARG A 4 -9.80 -6.84 8.78
C ARG A 4 -11.30 -7.18 8.76
N LYS A 5 -12.04 -6.56 7.84
CA LYS A 5 -13.48 -6.76 7.65
C LYS A 5 -13.80 -7.75 6.52
N GLY A 6 -12.99 -7.77 5.47
CA GLY A 6 -13.19 -8.54 4.26
C GLY A 6 -12.12 -9.60 4.02
N VAL A 7 -12.05 -10.11 2.79
CA VAL A 7 -10.94 -10.93 2.32
C VAL A 7 -9.86 -10.03 1.72
N ILE A 8 -8.61 -10.32 2.07
CA ILE A 8 -7.41 -9.70 1.49
C ILE A 8 -6.71 -10.79 0.69
N SER A 9 -6.52 -10.55 -0.60
CA SER A 9 -5.69 -11.39 -1.48
C SER A 9 -4.49 -10.61 -1.97
N ILE A 10 -3.36 -11.29 -2.09
CA ILE A 10 -2.10 -10.71 -2.55
C ILE A 10 -1.65 -11.51 -3.76
N ILE A 11 -1.35 -10.80 -4.85
CA ILE A 11 -0.88 -11.36 -6.11
C ILE A 11 0.50 -10.75 -6.40
N ASP A 12 1.50 -11.60 -6.56
CA ASP A 12 2.83 -11.19 -7.00
C ASP A 12 2.79 -10.79 -8.48
N LEU A 13 3.21 -9.55 -8.78
CA LEU A 13 3.26 -9.02 -10.14
C LEU A 13 4.69 -9.01 -10.72
N SER A 14 5.68 -9.54 -10.00
CA SER A 14 7.12 -9.44 -10.31
C SER A 14 7.67 -8.02 -10.17
N ASN A 15 9.01 -7.88 -10.25
CA ASN A 15 9.73 -6.60 -10.10
C ASN A 15 9.41 -5.85 -8.81
N ASP A 16 9.29 -6.58 -7.70
CA ASP A 16 8.98 -6.05 -6.37
C ASP A 16 7.61 -5.34 -6.26
N TYR A 17 6.71 -5.59 -7.21
CA TYR A 17 5.31 -5.14 -7.14
C TYR A 17 4.38 -6.25 -6.70
N TYR A 18 3.43 -5.88 -5.84
CA TYR A 18 2.38 -6.77 -5.36
C TYR A 18 1.03 -6.07 -5.54
N LEU A 19 0.04 -6.79 -6.08
CA LEU A 19 -1.34 -6.34 -6.10
C LEU A 19 -2.03 -6.87 -4.84
N VAL A 20 -2.52 -5.95 -4.01
CA VAL A 20 -3.35 -6.29 -2.86
C VAL A 20 -4.79 -5.95 -3.19
N ALA A 21 -5.65 -6.96 -3.22
CA ALA A 21 -7.08 -6.80 -3.48
C ALA A 21 -7.88 -7.03 -2.20
N PHE A 22 -8.87 -6.17 -1.99
CA PHE A 22 -9.72 -6.14 -0.80
C PHE A 22 -11.16 -6.37 -1.22
N THR A 23 -11.92 -7.15 -0.45
CA THR A 23 -13.37 -7.28 -0.67
C THR A 23 -14.19 -6.24 0.10
N HIS A 24 -13.54 -5.40 0.92
CA HIS A 24 -14.20 -4.37 1.73
C HIS A 24 -13.42 -3.06 1.60
N GLU A 25 -14.12 -1.97 1.31
CA GLU A 25 -13.52 -0.65 1.05
C GLU A 25 -12.78 -0.11 2.27
N ASP A 26 -13.36 -0.21 3.48
CA ASP A 26 -12.68 0.21 4.72
C ASP A 26 -11.30 -0.43 4.92
N ASP A 27 -11.11 -1.69 4.49
CA ASP A 27 -9.81 -2.37 4.58
C ASP A 27 -8.81 -1.78 3.58
N GLN A 28 -9.25 -1.44 2.37
CA GLN A 28 -8.45 -0.73 1.38
C GLN A 28 -8.08 0.67 1.88
N TYR A 29 -9.04 1.41 2.44
CA TYR A 29 -8.82 2.76 2.95
C TYR A 29 -7.85 2.75 4.13
N ALA A 30 -8.01 1.84 5.09
CA ALA A 30 -7.07 1.66 6.18
C ALA A 30 -5.66 1.32 5.65
N ALA A 31 -5.56 0.41 4.67
CA ALA A 31 -4.28 0.09 4.03
C ALA A 31 -3.63 1.29 3.32
N LEU A 32 -4.42 2.19 2.73
CA LEU A 32 -3.90 3.37 2.03
C LEU A 32 -3.58 4.54 2.96
N MET A 33 -4.32 4.71 4.05
CA MET A 33 -4.29 5.94 4.86
C MET A 33 -3.64 5.75 6.23
N ASP A 34 -3.81 4.59 6.86
CA ASP A 34 -3.36 4.35 8.24
C ASP A 34 -1.90 3.86 8.33
N GLY A 35 -1.12 3.95 7.25
CA GLY A 35 0.32 3.68 7.26
C GLY A 35 1.11 4.70 8.11
N PRO A 36 2.43 4.54 8.29
CA PRO A 36 3.37 3.84 7.40
C PRO A 36 3.48 2.33 7.59
N TRP A 37 3.68 1.63 6.48
CA TRP A 37 3.87 0.18 6.46
C TRP A 37 5.35 -0.18 6.41
N PHE A 38 5.78 -0.97 7.38
CA PHE A 38 7.13 -1.52 7.44
C PHE A 38 7.07 -3.04 7.46
N ILE A 39 7.91 -3.68 6.66
CA ILE A 39 8.13 -5.12 6.67
C ILE A 39 9.64 -5.33 6.83
N TYR A 40 10.06 -5.95 7.93
CA TYR A 40 11.48 -6.13 8.28
C TYR A 40 12.31 -4.82 8.19
N ASP A 41 11.80 -3.73 8.78
CA ASP A 41 12.40 -2.38 8.73
C ASP A 41 12.53 -1.76 7.32
N HIS A 42 12.00 -2.42 6.29
CA HIS A 42 11.88 -1.86 4.95
C HIS A 42 10.53 -1.17 4.79
N TYR A 43 10.57 0.08 4.33
CA TYR A 43 9.38 0.86 4.05
C TYR A 43 8.68 0.35 2.79
N LEU A 44 7.39 0.03 2.90
CA LEU A 44 6.59 -0.38 1.76
C LEU A 44 5.93 0.84 1.11
N THR A 45 6.20 1.03 -0.18
CA THR A 45 5.48 2.01 -0.99
C THR A 45 4.11 1.46 -1.35
N VAL A 46 3.06 2.14 -0.94
CA VAL A 46 1.68 1.80 -1.29
C VAL A 46 1.15 2.86 -2.26
N LYS A 47 0.45 2.41 -3.30
CA LYS A 47 -0.27 3.26 -4.25
C LYS A 47 -1.61 2.62 -4.60
N GLU A 48 -2.57 3.45 -5.01
CA GLU A 48 -3.83 2.95 -5.55
C GLU A 48 -3.60 2.13 -6.83
N TRP A 49 -4.42 1.12 -7.05
CA TRP A 49 -4.34 0.30 -8.25
C TRP A 49 -4.70 1.12 -9.49
N SER A 50 -3.98 0.88 -10.59
CA SER A 50 -4.27 1.47 -11.90
C SER A 50 -4.46 0.40 -12.98
N PRO A 51 -5.42 0.59 -13.90
CA PRO A 51 -5.59 -0.32 -15.03
C PRO A 51 -4.37 -0.26 -15.96
N ASN A 52 -4.08 -1.38 -16.63
CA ASN A 52 -2.94 -1.55 -17.54
C ASN A 52 -1.56 -1.34 -16.91
N PHE A 53 -1.47 -1.47 -15.58
CA PHE A 53 -0.21 -1.43 -14.85
C PHE A 53 0.78 -2.49 -15.38
N HIS A 54 1.98 -2.05 -15.77
CA HIS A 54 3.06 -2.91 -16.24
C HIS A 54 4.27 -2.79 -15.30
N PRO A 55 4.53 -3.80 -14.45
CA PRO A 55 5.64 -3.80 -13.49
C PRO A 55 7.02 -3.57 -14.12
N ALA A 56 7.21 -4.01 -15.37
CA ALA A 56 8.50 -3.92 -16.07
C ALA A 56 8.79 -2.54 -16.68
N SER A 57 7.77 -1.72 -16.88
CA SER A 57 7.91 -0.37 -17.48
C SER A 57 7.41 0.73 -16.56
N ASP A 58 6.95 0.40 -15.36
CA ASP A 58 6.50 1.39 -14.39
C ASP A 58 7.68 2.18 -13.87
N THR A 59 7.42 3.46 -13.61
CA THR A 59 8.32 4.29 -12.83
C THR A 59 7.46 4.91 -11.74
N ILE A 60 7.84 4.69 -10.49
CA ILE A 60 7.13 5.26 -9.35
C ILE A 60 7.32 6.79 -9.40
N LYS A 61 6.31 7.52 -9.88
CA LYS A 61 6.32 8.98 -9.98
C LYS A 61 5.88 9.67 -8.69
N GLU A 62 4.96 9.03 -7.98
CA GLU A 62 4.36 9.52 -6.75
C GLU A 62 4.30 8.39 -5.73
N VAL A 63 4.57 8.74 -4.47
CA VAL A 63 4.57 7.81 -3.33
C VAL A 63 3.79 8.46 -2.20
N ALA A 64 2.84 7.71 -1.63
CA ALA A 64 2.28 8.08 -0.34
C ALA A 64 3.36 7.92 0.73
N VAL A 65 3.75 9.04 1.35
CA VAL A 65 4.71 9.07 2.46
C VAL A 65 4.04 9.55 3.73
N TRP A 66 4.28 8.85 4.83
CA TRP A 66 3.85 9.29 6.16
C TRP A 66 4.99 10.02 6.84
N VAL A 67 4.78 11.30 7.13
CA VAL A 67 5.77 12.14 7.82
C VAL A 67 5.31 12.31 9.26
N ARG A 68 6.11 11.82 10.22
CA ARG A 68 5.92 12.14 11.63
C ARG A 68 6.75 13.37 11.99
N ILE A 69 6.10 14.51 12.16
CA ILE A 69 6.75 15.73 12.62
C ILE A 69 6.90 15.66 14.14
N SER A 70 8.14 15.66 14.63
CA SER A 70 8.42 15.65 16.07
C SER A 70 8.05 17.00 16.69
N GLY A 71 7.19 17.00 17.71
CA GLY A 71 6.81 18.21 18.44
C GLY A 71 5.48 18.87 18.03
N LEU A 72 4.75 18.29 17.07
CA LEU A 72 3.32 18.54 16.91
C LEU A 72 2.54 17.52 17.77
N PRO A 73 1.43 17.93 18.43
CA PRO A 73 0.57 17.01 19.17
C PRO A 73 0.01 15.90 18.27
#